data_AF-A0A830HG20-F1
#
_entry.id   AF-A0A830HG20-F1
#
_cell.length_a   1.000
_cell.length_b   1.000
_cell.length_c   1.000
_cell.angle_alpha   90.00
_cell.angle_beta   90.00
_cell.angle_gamma   90.00
#
_symmetry.space_group_name_H-M   'P 1'
#
loop_
_entity.id
_entity.type
_entity.pdbx_description
1 polymer ?
#
loop_
_entity_poly.entity_id
_entity_poly.type
_entity_poly.pdbx_seq_one_letter_code
_entity_poly.pdbx_strand_id
1 'polypeptide(L)'
;MSVSRANPAGNGWALALLTALLTCTGALASRIKDFPQAVISSDEGLHGVRPSSVSDSSARAVDSAAVARWLVHATGTGALATTSVHLQGLPFASAISFSDGVPDKPSSGHLWFYMSAMDVSCDDILANATASLTLSEASIPERASWCQTAPMDEEDPNCVKLTITGNFQRVSSADTQTAEEALFARHPDMKLWPRGHKWLILELKPTSLFLLDAYGGAKHIPVEEFMRAEPAPAPKKLPPPPPATGRPPFFERARRARWLVHSSRWGTLGTTSVHLFGAPFGSAISFSDGADDEATGRIFMYLTKMDAAAQDIAASSSSVASFTLTEMPLGVCKRVCAEDPTCARITLTGPVRVVNGTDTQLARDALFSRHPAMARWPAEHHFEFYELHIETIFFLDMYGGAKPLELAEYWKAYGSAPTMP
;
A
#
# COMPACT_ATOMS: atom_id res chain seq x y z
N MET A 1 4.86 -38.75 -65.38
CA MET A 1 5.30 -40.09 -65.83
C MET A 1 6.59 -40.43 -65.09
N SER A 2 6.63 -41.61 -64.44
CA SER A 2 7.80 -42.32 -63.87
C SER A 2 8.61 -41.55 -62.79
N VAL A 3 8.60 -41.89 -61.48
CA VAL A 3 8.88 -43.14 -60.72
C VAL A 3 10.29 -43.69 -60.94
N SER A 4 11.14 -43.66 -59.90
CA SER A 4 11.69 -44.83 -59.16
C SER A 4 12.90 -44.42 -58.28
N ARG A 5 12.83 -44.56 -56.93
CA ARG A 5 13.49 -45.59 -56.06
C ARG A 5 15.01 -45.40 -55.86
N ALA A 6 15.65 -45.62 -54.70
CA ALA A 6 15.26 -46.13 -53.38
C ALA A 6 16.36 -45.81 -52.33
N ASN A 7 15.94 -45.87 -51.06
CA ASN A 7 16.64 -45.94 -49.75
C ASN A 7 17.66 -47.10 -49.62
N PRO A 8 18.31 -47.40 -48.45
CA PRO A 8 18.49 -46.65 -47.18
C PRO A 8 19.90 -46.77 -46.51
N ALA A 9 20.21 -45.91 -45.55
CA ALA A 9 21.02 -46.13 -44.31
C ALA A 9 21.15 -44.77 -43.60
N GLY A 10 20.98 -44.57 -42.29
CA GLY A 10 20.76 -45.46 -41.17
C GLY A 10 20.30 -44.60 -39.97
N ASN A 11 19.53 -45.24 -39.10
CA ASN A 11 18.95 -44.68 -37.89
C ASN A 11 20.00 -44.36 -36.82
N GLY A 12 19.81 -43.24 -36.14
CA GLY A 12 20.46 -42.91 -34.87
C GLY A 12 20.19 -41.45 -34.55
N TRP A 13 19.89 -41.13 -33.29
CA TRP A 13 19.63 -39.77 -32.79
C TRP A 13 18.20 -39.23 -32.98
N ALA A 14 17.20 -40.09 -32.83
CA ALA A 14 15.85 -39.70 -32.42
C ALA A 14 15.36 -40.66 -31.32
N LEU A 15 16.15 -40.77 -30.24
CA LEU A 15 15.77 -41.49 -29.02
C LEU A 15 16.63 -41.00 -27.84
N ALA A 16 16.50 -39.71 -27.50
CA ALA A 16 17.15 -39.12 -26.31
C ALA A 16 16.33 -37.99 -25.66
N LEU A 17 15.03 -37.85 -25.98
CA LEU A 17 14.20 -36.79 -25.40
C LEU A 17 12.76 -37.22 -25.05
N LEU A 18 12.51 -38.53 -24.92
CA LEU A 18 11.19 -39.06 -24.55
C LEU A 18 11.22 -40.11 -23.42
N THR A 19 12.22 -40.05 -22.55
CA THR A 19 12.33 -40.92 -21.35
C THR A 19 12.90 -40.16 -20.14
N ALA A 20 12.29 -39.01 -19.82
CA ALA A 20 12.53 -38.29 -18.57
C ALA A 20 11.26 -37.58 -18.04
N LEU A 21 10.08 -38.14 -18.35
CA LEU A 21 8.77 -37.59 -17.96
C LEU A 21 7.86 -38.60 -17.23
N LEU A 22 8.41 -39.71 -16.75
CA LEU A 22 7.69 -40.68 -15.91
C LEU A 22 8.63 -41.36 -14.91
N THR A 23 9.09 -40.64 -13.88
CA THR A 23 9.52 -41.19 -12.56
C THR A 23 9.76 -40.05 -11.56
N CYS A 24 8.74 -39.24 -11.27
CA CYS A 24 8.77 -38.37 -10.07
C CYS A 24 7.39 -38.20 -9.42
N THR A 25 6.52 -39.19 -9.61
CA THR A 25 5.27 -39.36 -8.86
C THR A 25 5.41 -40.63 -8.03
N GLY A 26 5.93 -40.49 -6.80
CA GLY A 26 6.11 -41.65 -5.92
C GLY A 26 7.12 -41.51 -4.80
N ALA A 27 7.30 -40.31 -4.22
CA ALA A 27 8.09 -40.14 -3.00
C ALA A 27 7.77 -38.82 -2.29
N LEU A 28 6.48 -38.52 -2.04
CA LEU A 28 6.09 -37.38 -1.19
C LEU A 28 4.79 -37.65 -0.42
N ALA A 29 4.65 -38.89 0.07
CA ALA A 29 3.53 -39.30 0.92
C ALA A 29 4.01 -40.26 2.01
N SER A 30 4.88 -39.80 2.92
CA SER A 30 5.16 -40.49 4.21
C SER A 30 5.98 -39.72 5.26
N ARG A 31 6.05 -38.37 5.22
CA ARG A 31 6.69 -37.59 6.30
C ARG A 31 5.83 -36.43 6.81
N ILE A 32 4.63 -36.76 7.26
CA ILE A 32 3.79 -35.89 8.10
C ILE A 32 3.30 -36.73 9.29
N LYS A 33 4.23 -37.19 10.12
CA LYS A 33 4.03 -37.59 11.52
C LYS A 33 5.37 -37.35 12.19
N ASP A 34 5.36 -36.80 13.40
CA ASP A 34 6.50 -36.42 14.24
C ASP A 34 6.92 -34.94 14.18
N PHE A 35 5.99 -34.06 14.56
CA PHE A 35 6.34 -32.81 15.25
C PHE A 35 5.93 -32.95 16.72
N PRO A 36 6.87 -32.85 17.69
CA PRO A 36 6.51 -32.87 19.10
C PRO A 36 5.80 -31.56 19.47
N GLN A 37 4.59 -31.69 20.04
CA GLN A 37 3.90 -30.58 20.70
C GLN A 37 4.71 -30.15 21.91
N ALA A 38 5.28 -28.95 21.86
CA ALA A 38 5.88 -28.31 23.03
C ALA A 38 4.77 -27.87 23.98
N VAL A 39 4.66 -28.58 25.09
CA VAL A 39 3.87 -28.18 26.27
C VAL A 39 4.60 -27.00 26.93
N ILE A 40 4.06 -25.80 26.81
CA ILE A 40 4.50 -24.66 27.63
C ILE A 40 3.69 -24.70 28.92
N SER A 41 4.36 -25.11 29.98
CA SER A 41 3.94 -24.95 31.37
C SER A 41 3.84 -23.47 31.70
N SER A 42 2.66 -23.04 32.13
CA SER A 42 2.43 -21.76 32.79
C SER A 42 2.40 -21.99 34.30
N ASP A 43 3.33 -21.43 35.06
CA ASP A 43 2.99 -20.79 36.34
C ASP A 43 4.10 -19.90 36.92
N GLU A 44 3.63 -18.90 37.68
CA GLU A 44 4.31 -17.96 38.60
C GLU A 44 5.15 -16.82 38.00
N GLY A 45 4.90 -15.53 38.25
CA GLY A 45 3.89 -14.84 39.05
C GLY A 45 4.26 -13.35 39.17
N LEU A 46 3.28 -12.44 39.05
CA LEU A 46 3.30 -11.15 39.74
C LEU A 46 1.85 -10.65 39.88
N HIS A 47 1.41 -10.59 41.14
CA HIS A 47 0.04 -10.34 41.58
C HIS A 47 -0.41 -8.88 41.42
N GLY A 48 -1.67 -8.68 41.05
CA GLY A 48 -2.34 -7.38 41.07
C GLY A 48 -3.84 -7.40 40.71
N VAL A 49 -4.65 -8.12 41.52
CA VAL A 49 -6.12 -7.97 41.72
C VAL A 49 -7.08 -8.23 40.53
N ARG A 50 -7.72 -9.41 40.56
CA ARG A 50 -9.01 -9.72 39.90
C ARG A 50 -10.19 -9.48 40.86
N PRO A 51 -11.40 -9.22 40.32
CA PRO A 51 -12.60 -9.88 40.79
C PRO A 51 -12.97 -11.04 39.85
N SER A 52 -13.19 -12.21 40.45
CA SER A 52 -13.99 -13.34 39.97
C SER A 52 -15.31 -12.89 39.31
N SER A 53 -15.95 -13.57 38.37
CA SER A 53 -15.89 -14.91 37.78
C SER A 53 -17.06 -14.93 36.80
N VAL A 54 -16.89 -15.51 35.61
CA VAL A 54 -17.82 -16.38 34.87
C VAL A 54 -17.26 -16.45 33.45
N SER A 55 -17.10 -17.68 32.99
CA SER A 55 -16.72 -18.05 31.64
C SER A 55 -17.56 -17.30 30.60
N ASP A 56 -16.91 -16.43 29.84
CA ASP A 56 -17.41 -16.06 28.52
C ASP A 56 -16.28 -16.17 27.50
N SER A 57 -16.22 -17.33 26.85
CA SER A 57 -15.42 -17.54 25.63
C SER A 57 -16.09 -16.90 24.40
N SER A 58 -17.05 -15.98 24.58
CA SER A 58 -17.79 -15.28 23.53
C SER A 58 -17.61 -13.76 23.49
N ALA A 59 -16.48 -13.23 23.98
CA ALA A 59 -16.00 -11.96 23.43
C ALA A 59 -15.69 -12.20 21.93
N ARG A 60 -16.67 -11.96 21.05
CA ARG A 60 -16.57 -12.17 19.61
C ARG A 60 -15.23 -11.62 19.15
N ALA A 61 -14.37 -12.49 18.62
CA ALA A 61 -13.28 -12.05 17.77
C ALA A 61 -13.92 -11.09 16.75
N VAL A 62 -13.41 -9.86 16.68
CA VAL A 62 -13.89 -8.90 15.69
C VAL A 62 -13.69 -9.55 14.32
N ASP A 63 -14.77 -9.66 13.56
CA ASP A 63 -14.74 -10.29 12.24
C ASP A 63 -13.84 -9.47 11.31
N SER A 64 -12.67 -10.02 10.97
CA SER A 64 -11.68 -9.34 10.13
C SER A 64 -12.24 -9.00 8.75
N ALA A 65 -13.16 -9.81 8.19
CA ALA A 65 -13.83 -9.47 6.94
C ALA A 65 -14.73 -8.24 7.11
N ALA A 66 -15.46 -8.14 8.22
CA ALA A 66 -16.29 -6.98 8.53
C ALA A 66 -15.45 -5.70 8.75
N VAL A 67 -14.28 -5.80 9.41
CA VAL A 67 -13.35 -4.67 9.58
C VAL A 67 -12.78 -4.22 8.24
N ALA A 68 -12.37 -5.16 7.39
CA ALA A 68 -11.89 -4.85 6.05
C ALA A 68 -12.98 -4.13 5.23
N ARG A 69 -14.23 -4.60 5.30
CA ARG A 69 -15.38 -3.96 4.63
C ARG A 69 -15.68 -2.56 5.15
N TRP A 70 -15.56 -2.34 6.45
CA TRP A 70 -15.65 -1.00 7.03
C TRP A 70 -14.55 -0.07 6.50
N LEU A 71 -13.29 -0.52 6.52
CA LEU A 71 -12.17 0.31 6.09
C LEU A 71 -12.27 0.69 4.60
N VAL A 72 -12.68 -0.26 3.75
CA VAL A 72 -12.96 -0.03 2.32
C VAL A 72 -14.01 1.06 2.14
N HIS A 73 -15.15 0.95 2.84
CA HIS A 73 -16.25 1.89 2.69
C HIS A 73 -15.94 3.29 3.24
N ALA A 74 -15.08 3.37 4.26
CA ALA A 74 -14.77 4.60 4.98
C ALA A 74 -13.68 5.48 4.33
N THR A 75 -12.76 4.90 3.54
CA THR A 75 -11.56 5.61 3.06
C THR A 75 -11.78 6.35 1.75
N GLY A 76 -12.47 5.76 0.75
CA GLY A 76 -12.79 6.39 -0.55
C GLY A 76 -11.57 6.80 -1.42
N THR A 77 -10.38 6.76 -0.85
CA THR A 77 -9.07 6.98 -1.46
C THR A 77 -8.11 5.93 -0.90
N GLY A 78 -7.14 5.52 -1.70
CA GLY A 78 -6.10 4.58 -1.30
C GLY A 78 -4.83 4.79 -2.12
N ALA A 79 -3.86 3.90 -1.94
CA ALA A 79 -2.68 3.85 -2.80
C ALA A 79 -2.72 2.59 -3.65
N LEU A 80 -2.54 2.73 -4.96
CA LEU A 80 -2.53 1.65 -5.93
C LEU A 80 -1.10 1.34 -6.33
N ALA A 81 -0.64 0.12 -6.06
CA ALA A 81 0.63 -0.40 -6.54
C ALA A 81 0.42 -1.17 -7.84
N THR A 82 1.23 -0.87 -8.84
CA THR A 82 1.16 -1.38 -10.22
C THR A 82 2.56 -1.77 -10.72
N THR A 83 2.63 -2.58 -11.77
CA THR A 83 3.91 -2.94 -12.43
C THR A 83 4.16 -1.97 -13.56
N SER A 84 5.17 -1.12 -13.45
CA SER A 84 5.23 0.05 -14.33
C SER A 84 5.79 -0.22 -15.71
N VAL A 85 5.05 0.15 -16.75
CA VAL A 85 5.56 0.17 -18.14
C VAL A 85 6.52 1.33 -18.39
N HIS A 86 6.48 2.36 -17.53
CA HIS A 86 7.33 3.53 -17.60
C HIS A 86 8.64 3.38 -16.80
N LEU A 87 8.69 2.41 -15.88
CA LEU A 87 9.86 2.12 -15.04
C LEU A 87 10.35 0.67 -15.23
N GLN A 88 10.26 0.12 -16.43
CA GLN A 88 10.86 -1.18 -16.80
C GLN A 88 10.40 -2.35 -15.90
N GLY A 89 9.13 -2.36 -15.51
CA GLY A 89 8.54 -3.39 -14.66
C GLY A 89 8.76 -3.19 -13.15
N LEU A 90 9.37 -2.08 -12.74
CA LEU A 90 9.50 -1.73 -11.32
C LEU A 90 8.13 -1.39 -10.70
N PRO A 91 7.96 -1.60 -9.38
CA PRO A 91 6.70 -1.31 -8.71
C PRO A 91 6.46 0.20 -8.65
N PHE A 92 5.27 0.65 -9.05
CA PHE A 92 4.83 2.05 -8.97
C PHE A 92 3.56 2.17 -8.14
N ALA A 93 3.67 2.92 -7.02
CA ALA A 93 2.57 3.27 -6.15
C ALA A 93 2.05 4.68 -6.45
N SER A 94 0.73 4.87 -6.42
CA SER A 94 0.10 6.18 -6.53
C SER A 94 -1.18 6.28 -5.73
N ALA A 95 -1.44 7.45 -5.13
CA ALA A 95 -2.76 7.77 -4.61
C ALA A 95 -3.84 7.69 -5.72
N ILE A 96 -4.99 7.10 -5.40
CA ILE A 96 -6.13 6.90 -6.31
C ILE A 96 -7.45 7.04 -5.54
N SER A 97 -8.50 7.46 -6.24
CA SER A 97 -9.86 7.49 -5.67
C SER A 97 -10.63 6.25 -6.12
N PHE A 98 -11.48 5.73 -5.24
CA PHE A 98 -12.31 4.56 -5.55
C PHE A 98 -13.65 4.65 -4.81
N SER A 99 -14.54 3.72 -5.12
CA SER A 99 -15.84 3.61 -4.48
C SER A 99 -16.29 2.17 -4.41
N ASP A 100 -16.90 1.78 -3.29
CA ASP A 100 -17.54 0.48 -3.12
C ASP A 100 -19.07 0.54 -2.99
N GLY A 101 -19.65 1.70 -3.26
CA GLY A 101 -21.08 1.97 -3.08
C GLY A 101 -21.35 3.44 -2.80
N VAL A 102 -22.60 3.83 -2.65
CA VAL A 102 -22.96 5.21 -2.25
C VAL A 102 -22.68 5.41 -0.75
N PRO A 103 -22.10 6.53 -0.28
CA PRO A 103 -21.69 6.72 1.12
C PRO A 103 -22.73 6.42 2.20
N ASP A 104 -24.01 6.73 1.95
CA ASP A 104 -25.10 6.51 2.90
C ASP A 104 -25.86 5.18 2.65
N LYS A 105 -25.31 4.30 1.81
CA LYS A 105 -25.87 2.97 1.51
C LYS A 105 -24.89 1.88 1.94
N PRO A 106 -25.37 0.64 2.15
CA PRO A 106 -24.47 -0.47 2.46
C PRO A 106 -23.34 -0.59 1.43
N SER A 107 -22.12 -0.82 1.92
CA SER A 107 -20.98 -1.26 1.13
C SER A 107 -21.36 -2.45 0.27
N SER A 108 -20.97 -2.45 -1.00
CA SER A 108 -21.11 -3.63 -1.86
C SER A 108 -19.88 -4.55 -1.81
N GLY A 109 -18.73 -4.03 -1.39
CA GLY A 109 -17.43 -4.72 -1.45
C GLY A 109 -16.80 -4.74 -2.85
N HIS A 110 -17.52 -4.33 -3.91
CA HIS A 110 -16.96 -4.18 -5.25
C HIS A 110 -16.12 -2.91 -5.33
N LEU A 111 -14.89 -2.97 -5.83
CA LEU A 111 -13.96 -1.83 -5.81
C LEU A 111 -13.93 -1.17 -7.19
N TRP A 112 -14.71 -0.10 -7.38
CA TRP A 112 -14.78 0.62 -8.65
C TRP A 112 -13.85 1.84 -8.68
N PHE A 113 -13.29 2.10 -9.85
CA PHE A 113 -12.34 3.18 -10.12
C PHE A 113 -12.74 3.90 -11.41
N TYR A 114 -12.46 5.20 -11.48
CA TYR A 114 -12.71 6.03 -12.66
C TYR A 114 -11.40 6.61 -13.17
N MET A 115 -10.78 5.97 -14.15
CA MET A 115 -9.39 6.25 -14.52
C MET A 115 -9.25 6.52 -16.01
N SER A 116 -8.21 7.26 -16.40
CA SER A 116 -7.83 7.47 -17.80
C SER A 116 -6.48 6.84 -18.05
N ALA A 117 -6.25 6.27 -19.24
CA ALA A 117 -4.93 5.79 -19.68
C ALA A 117 -3.85 6.91 -19.75
N MET A 118 -4.22 8.17 -19.50
CA MET A 118 -3.27 9.26 -19.29
C MET A 118 -2.64 9.25 -17.88
N ASP A 119 -3.24 8.53 -16.93
CA ASP A 119 -2.64 8.25 -15.63
C ASP A 119 -1.71 7.05 -15.72
N VAL A 120 -0.52 7.17 -15.12
CA VAL A 120 0.54 6.15 -15.12
C VAL A 120 0.01 4.80 -14.63
N SER A 121 -0.72 4.79 -13.51
CA SER A 121 -1.23 3.54 -12.94
C SER A 121 -2.31 2.92 -13.83
N CYS A 122 -3.10 3.73 -14.55
CA CYS A 122 -4.07 3.19 -15.51
C CYS A 122 -3.38 2.58 -16.74
N ASP A 123 -2.35 3.23 -17.28
CA ASP A 123 -1.57 2.69 -18.41
C ASP A 123 -0.89 1.36 -18.00
N ASP A 124 -0.30 1.34 -16.80
CA ASP A 124 0.28 0.13 -16.20
C ASP A 124 -0.75 -1.00 -16.08
N ILE A 125 -1.97 -0.70 -15.61
CA ILE A 125 -3.07 -1.66 -15.47
C ILE A 125 -3.56 -2.21 -16.81
N LEU A 126 -3.59 -1.37 -17.86
CA LEU A 126 -3.99 -1.80 -19.20
C LEU A 126 -2.97 -2.75 -19.83
N ALA A 127 -1.70 -2.67 -19.43
CA ALA A 127 -0.65 -3.60 -19.84
C ALA A 127 -0.59 -4.85 -18.95
N ASN A 128 -0.77 -4.70 -17.64
CA ASN A 128 -0.81 -5.77 -16.66
C ASN A 128 -1.90 -5.49 -15.61
N ALA A 129 -2.98 -6.27 -15.67
CA ALA A 129 -4.14 -6.07 -14.82
C ALA A 129 -3.88 -6.31 -13.31
N THR A 130 -2.79 -6.98 -12.94
CA THR A 130 -2.48 -7.28 -11.54
C THR A 130 -2.00 -6.03 -10.79
N ALA A 131 -2.69 -5.71 -9.70
CA ALA A 131 -2.41 -4.54 -8.86
C ALA A 131 -2.77 -4.82 -7.39
N SER A 132 -2.30 -3.97 -6.48
CA SER A 132 -2.77 -3.96 -5.10
C SER A 132 -3.26 -2.59 -4.66
N LEU A 133 -4.39 -2.53 -3.95
CA LEU A 133 -4.90 -1.35 -3.28
C LEU A 133 -4.58 -1.41 -1.78
N THR A 134 -3.86 -0.41 -1.27
CA THR A 134 -3.53 -0.26 0.15
C THR A 134 -4.36 0.85 0.76
N LEU A 135 -5.00 0.54 1.88
CA LEU A 135 -5.85 1.42 2.68
C LEU A 135 -5.32 1.48 4.11
N SER A 136 -5.41 2.66 4.72
CA SER A 136 -5.04 2.87 6.12
C SER A 136 -6.11 3.70 6.82
N GLU A 137 -6.45 3.32 8.04
CA GLU A 137 -7.32 4.11 8.92
C GLU A 137 -6.77 5.53 9.14
N ALA A 138 -5.45 5.72 9.06
CA ALA A 138 -4.80 7.04 9.13
C ALA A 138 -5.23 8.01 8.01
N SER A 139 -5.83 7.50 6.93
CA SER A 139 -6.37 8.32 5.83
C SER A 139 -7.79 8.83 6.09
N ILE A 140 -8.51 8.26 7.07
CA ILE A 140 -9.86 8.69 7.42
C ILE A 140 -9.74 9.91 8.34
N PRO A 141 -10.20 11.11 7.95
CA PRO A 141 -9.98 12.33 8.75
C PRO A 141 -10.44 12.21 10.20
N GLU A 142 -11.60 11.58 10.42
CA GLU A 142 -12.20 11.40 11.74
C GLU A 142 -11.54 10.27 12.58
N ARG A 143 -10.53 9.59 12.02
CA ARG A 143 -9.74 8.56 12.70
C ARG A 143 -8.24 8.84 12.65
N ALA A 144 -7.77 9.76 11.81
CA ALA A 144 -6.36 10.10 11.67
C ALA A 144 -5.70 10.44 13.02
N SER A 145 -6.38 11.22 13.88
CA SER A 145 -5.90 11.53 15.22
C SER A 145 -5.68 10.27 16.09
N TRP A 146 -6.49 9.21 15.93
CA TRP A 146 -6.28 7.94 16.63
C TRP A 146 -4.94 7.31 16.26
N CYS A 147 -4.60 7.32 14.97
CA CYS A 147 -3.34 6.78 14.45
C CYS A 147 -2.12 7.67 14.73
N GLN A 148 -2.32 8.97 15.01
CA GLN A 148 -1.24 9.96 15.07
C GLN A 148 -0.88 10.42 16.48
N THR A 149 -1.67 10.07 17.50
CA THR A 149 -1.40 10.49 18.87
C THR A 149 -0.72 9.38 19.67
N ALA A 150 0.44 9.70 20.25
CA ALA A 150 1.15 8.81 21.17
C ALA A 150 0.19 8.25 22.24
N PRO A 151 0.25 6.94 22.54
CA PRO A 151 1.32 6.01 22.14
C PRO A 151 1.17 5.40 20.75
N MET A 152 0.17 5.80 19.95
CA MET A 152 -0.08 5.27 18.62
C MET A 152 0.84 5.89 17.55
N ASP A 153 1.12 5.10 16.53
CA ASP A 153 1.82 5.47 15.30
C ASP A 153 1.01 4.98 14.10
N GLU A 154 1.20 5.54 12.92
CA GLU A 154 0.50 5.11 11.71
C GLU A 154 0.87 3.67 11.28
N GLU A 155 2.02 3.18 11.71
CA GLU A 155 2.43 1.78 11.56
C GLU A 155 1.96 0.85 12.69
N ASP A 156 1.39 1.38 13.77
CA ASP A 156 0.87 0.53 14.83
C ASP A 156 -0.27 -0.35 14.29
N PRO A 157 -0.30 -1.67 14.58
CA PRO A 157 -1.36 -2.55 14.09
C PRO A 157 -2.79 -2.17 14.52
N ASN A 158 -2.95 -1.39 15.59
CA ASN A 158 -4.25 -0.87 16.02
C ASN A 158 -4.71 0.35 15.18
N CYS A 159 -3.84 0.90 14.34
CA CYS A 159 -4.23 1.74 13.20
C CYS A 159 -4.45 0.81 12.01
N VAL A 160 -5.72 0.50 11.72
CA VAL A 160 -6.06 -0.61 10.83
C VAL A 160 -5.55 -0.36 9.41
N LYS A 161 -4.89 -1.36 8.83
CA LYS A 161 -4.35 -1.35 7.47
C LYS A 161 -4.86 -2.55 6.68
N LEU A 162 -5.19 -2.33 5.41
CA LEU A 162 -5.66 -3.37 4.50
C LEU A 162 -4.97 -3.24 3.15
N THR A 163 -4.38 -4.33 2.68
CA THR A 163 -3.90 -4.43 1.29
C THR A 163 -4.70 -5.49 0.55
N ILE A 164 -5.35 -5.08 -0.54
CA ILE A 164 -6.17 -5.92 -1.43
C ILE A 164 -5.41 -6.09 -2.73
N THR A 165 -4.91 -7.29 -3.01
CA THR A 165 -4.34 -7.64 -4.31
C THR A 165 -5.41 -8.25 -5.20
N GLY A 166 -5.38 -7.93 -6.49
CA GLY A 166 -6.38 -8.44 -7.43
C GLY A 166 -6.03 -8.16 -8.88
N ASN A 167 -7.01 -8.43 -9.75
CA ASN A 167 -6.90 -8.13 -11.18
C ASN A 167 -7.97 -7.12 -11.59
N PHE A 168 -7.55 -6.11 -12.32
CA PHE A 168 -8.45 -5.13 -12.91
C PHE A 168 -9.17 -5.68 -14.13
N GLN A 169 -10.44 -5.30 -14.24
CA GLN A 169 -11.22 -5.50 -15.45
C GLN A 169 -12.08 -4.27 -15.74
N ARG A 170 -12.51 -4.11 -17.00
CA ARG A 170 -13.55 -3.13 -17.31
C ARG A 170 -14.87 -3.59 -16.71
N VAL A 171 -15.60 -2.65 -16.13
CA VAL A 171 -16.95 -2.91 -15.62
C VAL A 171 -17.87 -3.29 -16.79
N SER A 172 -18.71 -4.29 -16.56
CA SER A 172 -19.66 -4.77 -17.57
C SER A 172 -20.71 -3.71 -17.88
N SER A 173 -21.36 -3.78 -19.05
CA SER A 173 -22.46 -2.86 -19.38
C SER A 173 -23.64 -2.96 -18.40
N ALA A 174 -23.82 -4.11 -17.74
CA ALA A 174 -24.88 -4.32 -16.75
C ALA A 174 -24.62 -3.55 -15.44
N ASP A 175 -23.35 -3.45 -15.04
CA ASP A 175 -22.94 -2.84 -13.75
C ASP A 175 -22.46 -1.40 -13.89
N THR A 176 -22.31 -0.90 -15.14
CA THR A 176 -21.74 0.43 -15.44
C THR A 176 -22.47 1.55 -14.71
N GLN A 177 -23.81 1.54 -14.75
CA GLN A 177 -24.61 2.58 -14.09
C GLN A 177 -24.42 2.55 -12.57
N THR A 178 -24.40 1.36 -11.96
CA THR A 178 -24.21 1.21 -10.51
C THR A 178 -22.83 1.69 -10.08
N ALA A 179 -21.78 1.32 -10.83
CA ALA A 179 -20.43 1.78 -10.56
C ALA A 179 -20.30 3.30 -10.73
N GLU A 180 -20.88 3.87 -11.80
CA GLU A 180 -20.89 5.31 -12.04
C GLU A 180 -21.60 6.08 -10.90
N GLU A 181 -22.78 5.62 -10.50
CA GLU A 181 -23.53 6.21 -9.39
C GLU A 181 -22.73 6.15 -8.08
N ALA A 182 -22.08 5.01 -7.78
CA ALA A 182 -21.26 4.84 -6.60
C ALA A 182 -20.03 5.77 -6.62
N LEU A 183 -19.33 5.86 -7.74
CA LEU A 183 -18.15 6.71 -7.92
C LEU A 183 -18.52 8.18 -7.78
N PHE A 184 -19.54 8.63 -8.52
CA PHE A 184 -19.91 10.03 -8.59
C PHE A 184 -20.69 10.53 -7.37
N ALA A 185 -21.27 9.64 -6.58
CA ALA A 185 -21.83 9.99 -5.28
C ALA A 185 -20.72 10.28 -4.26
N ARG A 186 -19.63 9.49 -4.28
CA ARG A 186 -18.50 9.69 -3.35
C ARG A 186 -17.55 10.80 -3.80
N HIS A 187 -17.33 10.91 -5.11
CA HIS A 187 -16.43 11.88 -5.75
C HIS A 187 -17.20 12.72 -6.78
N PRO A 188 -17.99 13.73 -6.34
CA PRO A 188 -18.86 14.49 -7.23
C PRO A 188 -18.14 15.29 -8.33
N ASP A 189 -16.87 15.61 -8.10
CA ASP A 189 -15.97 16.28 -9.04
C ASP A 189 -15.70 15.44 -10.30
N MET A 190 -15.73 14.11 -10.20
CA MET A 190 -15.58 13.21 -11.35
C MET A 190 -16.60 13.47 -12.47
N LYS A 191 -17.80 13.97 -12.14
CA LYS A 191 -18.84 14.35 -13.12
C LYS A 191 -18.40 15.50 -14.04
N LEU A 192 -17.48 16.34 -13.56
CA LEU A 192 -17.01 17.54 -14.24
C LEU A 192 -15.72 17.29 -15.03
N TRP A 193 -15.16 16.08 -14.95
CA TRP A 193 -13.89 15.78 -15.59
C TRP A 193 -13.98 15.81 -17.11
N PRO A 194 -12.89 16.18 -17.81
CA PRO A 194 -12.93 16.37 -19.26
C PRO A 194 -13.27 15.09 -20.01
N ARG A 195 -14.39 15.08 -20.74
CA ARG A 195 -14.82 13.91 -21.53
C ARG A 195 -13.77 13.43 -22.54
N GLY A 196 -12.93 14.35 -23.04
CA GLY A 196 -11.86 14.05 -23.99
C GLY A 196 -10.74 13.14 -23.43
N HIS A 197 -10.66 12.95 -22.11
CA HIS A 197 -9.65 12.08 -21.48
C HIS A 197 -10.02 10.59 -21.53
N LYS A 198 -11.16 10.22 -22.13
CA LYS A 198 -11.55 8.82 -22.36
C LYS A 198 -11.54 7.96 -21.09
N TRP A 199 -12.20 8.46 -20.05
CA TRP A 199 -12.30 7.78 -18.77
C TRP A 199 -12.92 6.38 -18.89
N LEU A 200 -12.37 5.46 -18.12
CA LEU A 200 -12.76 4.07 -18.00
C LEU A 200 -13.32 3.85 -16.60
N ILE A 201 -14.40 3.07 -16.50
CA ILE A 201 -14.84 2.52 -15.23
C ILE A 201 -14.25 1.12 -15.11
N LEU A 202 -13.34 0.97 -14.15
CA LEU A 202 -12.62 -0.28 -13.88
C LEU A 202 -13.03 -0.84 -12.53
N GLU A 203 -12.88 -2.15 -12.36
CA GLU A 203 -13.09 -2.84 -11.09
C GLU A 203 -11.87 -3.67 -10.73
N LEU A 204 -11.37 -3.54 -9.50
CA LEU A 204 -10.36 -4.43 -8.95
C LEU A 204 -11.07 -5.68 -8.39
N LYS A 205 -10.88 -6.83 -9.03
CA LYS A 205 -11.37 -8.13 -8.55
C LYS A 205 -10.37 -8.71 -7.55
N PRO A 206 -10.70 -8.78 -6.24
CA PRO A 206 -9.77 -9.26 -5.24
C PRO A 206 -9.39 -10.71 -5.46
N THR A 207 -8.11 -11.03 -5.25
CA THR A 207 -7.57 -12.40 -5.21
C THR A 207 -6.92 -12.72 -3.87
N SER A 208 -6.45 -11.70 -3.14
CA SER A 208 -5.87 -11.84 -1.80
C SER A 208 -6.09 -10.56 -0.99
N LEU A 209 -6.41 -10.70 0.28
CA LEU A 209 -6.58 -9.58 1.21
C LEU A 209 -5.75 -9.82 2.46
N PHE A 210 -4.94 -8.83 2.84
CA PHE A 210 -4.16 -8.85 4.08
C PHE A 210 -4.59 -7.70 4.97
N LEU A 211 -5.15 -8.04 6.13
CA LEU A 211 -5.58 -7.09 7.15
C LEU A 211 -4.60 -7.09 8.32
N LEU A 212 -4.14 -5.92 8.72
CA LEU A 212 -3.42 -5.69 9.96
C LEU A 212 -4.27 -4.78 10.85
N ASP A 213 -4.96 -5.38 11.81
CA ASP A 213 -5.95 -4.74 12.70
C ASP A 213 -5.65 -4.93 14.20
N ALA A 214 -4.58 -5.69 14.51
CA ALA A 214 -4.09 -5.95 15.87
C ALA A 214 -2.66 -6.52 15.81
N TYR A 215 -1.98 -6.57 16.96
CA TYR A 215 -0.72 -7.29 17.07
C TYR A 215 -0.89 -8.79 16.76
N GLY A 216 0.19 -9.43 16.30
CA GLY A 216 0.20 -10.85 15.89
C GLY A 216 0.41 -11.07 14.39
N GLY A 217 0.56 -10.00 13.61
CA GLY A 217 0.84 -10.05 12.17
C GLY A 217 -0.41 -9.91 11.31
N ALA A 218 -0.20 -9.77 10.00
CA ALA A 218 -1.28 -9.60 9.05
C ALA A 218 -2.09 -10.90 8.88
N LYS A 219 -3.41 -10.76 8.87
CA LYS A 219 -4.38 -11.84 8.66
C LYS A 219 -4.78 -11.90 7.19
N HIS A 220 -4.72 -13.08 6.60
CA HIS A 220 -5.30 -13.31 5.29
C HIS A 220 -6.83 -13.44 5.39
N ILE A 221 -7.58 -12.69 4.58
CA ILE A 221 -9.04 -12.77 4.51
C ILE A 221 -9.44 -13.45 3.19
N PRO A 222 -10.15 -14.60 3.23
CA PRO A 222 -10.72 -15.20 2.03
C PRO A 222 -11.65 -14.23 1.29
N VAL A 223 -11.54 -14.18 -0.04
CA VAL A 223 -12.33 -13.27 -0.87
C VAL A 223 -13.83 -13.51 -0.67
N GLU A 224 -14.28 -14.76 -0.57
CA GLU A 224 -15.70 -15.06 -0.31
C GLU A 224 -16.20 -14.55 1.05
N GLU A 225 -15.35 -14.49 2.07
CA GLU A 225 -15.71 -13.95 3.38
C GLU A 225 -15.82 -12.42 3.31
N PHE A 226 -14.85 -11.76 2.67
CA PHE A 226 -14.90 -10.33 2.42
C PHE A 226 -16.16 -9.92 1.64
N MET A 227 -16.51 -10.65 0.57
CA MET A 227 -17.68 -10.32 -0.24
C MET A 227 -19.01 -10.57 0.48
N ARG A 228 -19.06 -11.54 1.42
CA ARG A 228 -20.28 -11.86 2.18
C ARG A 228 -20.46 -10.98 3.42
N ALA A 229 -19.37 -10.49 4.01
CA ALA A 229 -19.41 -9.73 5.25
C ALA A 229 -20.18 -8.40 5.07
N GLU A 230 -20.86 -7.96 6.14
CA GLU A 230 -21.32 -6.58 6.24
C GLU A 230 -20.22 -5.74 6.93
N PRO A 231 -20.09 -4.44 6.61
CA PRO A 231 -19.15 -3.57 7.31
C PRO A 231 -19.35 -3.61 8.82
N ALA A 232 -18.25 -3.71 9.55
CA ALA A 232 -18.27 -3.52 11.00
C ALA A 232 -18.83 -2.13 11.35
N PRO A 233 -19.48 -1.97 12.52
CA PRO A 233 -19.90 -0.65 12.98
C PRO A 233 -18.72 0.33 12.98
N ALA A 234 -18.96 1.53 12.46
CA ALA A 234 -17.92 2.55 12.41
C ALA A 234 -17.41 2.85 13.84
N PRO A 235 -16.08 2.88 14.06
CA PRO A 235 -15.52 3.32 15.32
C PRO A 235 -15.96 4.75 15.67
N LYS A 236 -15.76 5.12 16.94
CA LYS A 236 -16.02 6.49 17.39
C LYS A 236 -15.21 7.48 16.55
N LYS A 237 -15.92 8.45 15.94
CA LYS A 237 -15.35 9.61 15.27
C LYS A 237 -14.58 10.47 16.28
N LEU A 238 -13.39 10.90 15.89
CA LEU A 238 -12.56 11.84 16.62
C LEU A 238 -12.45 13.15 15.82
N PRO A 239 -12.14 14.28 16.48
CA PRO A 239 -11.78 15.50 15.76
C PRO A 239 -10.61 15.23 14.82
N PRO A 240 -10.70 15.63 13.54
CA PRO A 240 -9.58 15.48 12.62
C PRO A 240 -8.38 16.33 13.08
N PRO A 241 -7.15 15.93 12.70
CA PRO A 241 -5.98 16.77 12.89
C PRO A 241 -6.18 18.14 12.22
N PRO A 242 -5.56 19.21 12.76
CA PRO A 242 -5.59 20.50 12.10
C PRO A 242 -4.97 20.39 10.70
N PRO A 243 -5.52 21.06 9.68
CA PRO A 243 -4.94 21.06 8.34
C PRO A 243 -3.49 21.56 8.35
N ALA A 244 -2.63 20.95 7.54
CA ALA A 244 -1.26 21.38 7.39
C ALA A 244 -1.19 22.84 6.90
N THR A 245 -0.25 23.61 7.46
CA THR A 245 -0.06 25.03 7.14
C THR A 245 1.15 25.22 6.21
N GLY A 246 1.29 26.43 5.66
CA GLY A 246 2.46 26.77 4.84
C GLY A 246 2.52 26.13 3.45
N ARG A 247 1.40 25.57 2.95
CA ARG A 247 1.30 24.99 1.60
C ARG A 247 1.80 25.96 0.52
N PRO A 248 2.93 25.67 -0.15
CA PRO A 248 3.46 26.55 -1.19
C PRO A 248 2.53 26.63 -2.40
N PRO A 249 2.55 27.74 -3.15
CA PRO A 249 1.79 27.85 -4.39
C PRO A 249 2.29 26.84 -5.44
N PHE A 250 1.40 26.39 -6.33
CA PHE A 250 1.71 25.33 -7.31
C PHE A 250 2.83 25.70 -8.31
N PHE A 251 3.16 26.98 -8.49
CA PHE A 251 4.29 27.39 -9.32
C PHE A 251 5.64 27.26 -8.61
N GLU A 252 5.67 27.09 -7.28
CA GLU A 252 6.86 26.74 -6.49
C GLU A 252 6.99 25.22 -6.36
N ARG A 253 6.94 24.50 -7.48
CA ARG A 253 6.78 23.02 -7.54
C ARG A 253 7.74 22.26 -6.62
N ALA A 254 9.04 22.54 -6.69
CA ALA A 254 10.04 21.86 -5.89
C ALA A 254 9.83 22.11 -4.38
N ARG A 255 9.48 23.35 -3.99
CA ARG A 255 9.17 23.70 -2.61
C ARG A 255 7.89 23.02 -2.14
N ARG A 256 6.86 22.96 -3.00
CA ARG A 256 5.60 22.26 -2.69
C ARG A 256 5.81 20.75 -2.52
N ALA A 257 6.64 20.13 -3.37
CA ALA A 257 7.03 18.73 -3.24
C ALA A 257 7.73 18.47 -1.89
N ARG A 258 8.71 19.31 -1.52
CA ARG A 258 9.42 19.22 -0.24
C ARG A 258 8.50 19.48 0.96
N TRP A 259 7.60 20.44 0.85
CA TRP A 259 6.57 20.70 1.87
C TRP A 259 5.62 19.51 2.05
N LEU A 260 5.19 18.87 0.95
CA LEU A 260 4.34 17.67 1.01
C LEU A 260 5.07 16.55 1.74
N VAL A 261 6.32 16.27 1.36
CA VAL A 261 7.16 15.26 2.02
C VAL A 261 7.29 15.54 3.52
N HIS A 262 7.65 16.76 3.91
CA HIS A 262 7.87 17.11 5.31
C HIS A 262 6.59 17.20 6.15
N SER A 263 5.47 17.59 5.53
CA SER A 263 4.17 17.68 6.20
C SER A 263 3.53 16.30 6.41
N SER A 264 3.93 15.31 5.61
CA SER A 264 3.48 13.93 5.75
C SER A 264 4.23 13.22 6.89
N ARG A 265 3.54 12.25 7.50
CA ARG A 265 4.09 11.39 8.57
C ARG A 265 4.18 9.93 8.14
N TRP A 266 3.36 9.55 7.17
CA TRP A 266 3.25 8.20 6.62
C TRP A 266 2.96 8.28 5.12
N GLY A 267 3.17 7.18 4.41
CA GLY A 267 2.88 7.02 2.99
C GLY A 267 2.66 5.56 2.62
N THR A 268 2.64 5.26 1.32
CA THR A 268 2.59 3.88 0.84
C THR A 268 3.85 3.51 0.07
N LEU A 269 4.53 2.47 0.53
CA LEU A 269 5.69 1.85 -0.09
C LEU A 269 5.23 0.73 -1.02
N GLY A 270 5.44 0.90 -2.32
CA GLY A 270 5.20 -0.08 -3.37
C GLY A 270 6.43 -0.94 -3.64
N THR A 271 6.29 -2.25 -3.45
CA THR A 271 7.31 -3.27 -3.67
C THR A 271 6.86 -4.32 -4.69
N THR A 272 7.77 -5.19 -5.12
CA THR A 272 7.46 -6.38 -5.90
C THR A 272 7.41 -7.58 -4.96
N SER A 273 6.23 -8.18 -4.80
CA SER A 273 6.01 -9.17 -3.76
C SER A 273 6.67 -10.51 -4.03
N VAL A 274 7.45 -11.01 -3.07
CA VAL A 274 7.92 -12.41 -3.09
C VAL A 274 6.86 -13.41 -2.65
N HIS A 275 5.82 -12.94 -1.96
CA HIS A 275 4.72 -13.76 -1.46
C HIS A 275 3.59 -13.91 -2.47
N LEU A 276 3.50 -12.99 -3.43
CA LEU A 276 2.44 -12.93 -4.45
C LEU A 276 3.01 -13.03 -5.86
N PHE A 277 4.03 -13.88 -6.05
CA PHE A 277 4.58 -14.25 -7.36
C PHE A 277 5.01 -13.05 -8.24
N GLY A 278 5.60 -12.03 -7.62
CA GLY A 278 6.03 -10.82 -8.31
C GLY A 278 4.94 -9.78 -8.56
N ALA A 279 3.73 -9.97 -8.01
CA ALA A 279 2.71 -8.93 -8.05
C ALA A 279 3.18 -7.65 -7.34
N PRO A 280 2.80 -6.46 -7.84
CA PRO A 280 3.06 -5.21 -7.14
C PRO A 280 2.26 -5.17 -5.84
N PHE A 281 2.89 -4.75 -4.75
CA PHE A 281 2.30 -4.76 -3.41
C PHE A 281 2.57 -3.45 -2.68
N GLY A 282 1.56 -2.90 -2.02
CA GLY A 282 1.68 -1.68 -1.22
C GLY A 282 1.63 -1.95 0.29
N SER A 283 2.51 -1.30 1.05
CA SER A 283 2.50 -1.25 2.52
C SER A 283 2.37 0.20 3.01
N ALA A 284 1.49 0.44 3.98
CA ALA A 284 1.41 1.75 4.65
C ALA A 284 2.52 1.85 5.70
N ILE A 285 3.44 2.80 5.50
CA ILE A 285 4.70 2.95 6.22
C ILE A 285 4.82 4.37 6.77
N SER A 286 5.19 4.47 8.05
CA SER A 286 5.60 5.68 8.75
C SER A 286 7.01 6.06 8.31
N PHE A 287 7.22 7.34 8.04
CA PHE A 287 8.51 7.83 7.58
C PHE A 287 8.81 9.20 8.16
N SER A 288 10.05 9.63 8.01
CA SER A 288 10.48 10.98 8.33
C SER A 288 11.48 11.47 7.29
N ASP A 289 11.41 12.77 6.97
CA ASP A 289 12.45 13.46 6.23
C ASP A 289 13.37 14.32 7.09
N GLY A 290 13.27 14.21 8.41
CA GLY A 290 14.06 14.96 9.38
C GLY A 290 13.26 15.29 10.64
N ALA A 291 13.86 16.03 11.57
CA ALA A 291 13.13 16.49 12.76
C ALA A 291 12.01 17.48 12.39
N ASP A 292 11.08 17.79 13.30
CA ASP A 292 9.91 18.63 13.02
C ASP A 292 10.24 20.03 12.48
N ASP A 293 11.41 20.57 12.80
CA ASP A 293 11.91 21.87 12.34
C ASP A 293 12.99 21.76 11.26
N GLU A 294 13.39 20.54 10.88
CA GLU A 294 14.49 20.27 9.96
C GLU A 294 14.05 19.34 8.82
N ALA A 295 13.47 19.91 7.76
CA ALA A 295 13.11 19.16 6.56
C ALA A 295 14.36 18.87 5.71
N THR A 296 14.76 17.60 5.53
CA THR A 296 15.91 17.23 4.69
C THR A 296 15.54 16.74 3.29
N GLY A 297 14.32 16.24 3.10
CA GLY A 297 13.88 15.56 1.88
C GLY A 297 14.45 14.14 1.68
N ARG A 298 15.32 13.66 2.57
CA ARG A 298 15.71 12.24 2.61
C ARG A 298 14.54 11.44 3.18
N ILE A 299 14.33 10.20 2.78
CA ILE A 299 13.16 9.45 3.26
C ILE A 299 13.64 8.31 4.14
N PHE A 300 13.53 8.47 5.45
CA PHE A 300 13.90 7.45 6.43
C PHE A 300 12.67 6.66 6.88
N MET A 301 12.83 5.34 7.06
CA MET A 301 11.80 4.41 7.51
C MET A 301 12.39 3.51 8.62
N TYR A 302 11.55 2.96 9.49
CA TYR A 302 11.99 2.04 10.56
C TYR A 302 11.28 0.70 10.43
N LEU A 303 11.91 -0.26 9.77
CA LEU A 303 11.24 -1.49 9.33
C LEU A 303 11.85 -2.72 10.00
N THR A 304 11.03 -3.74 10.20
CA THR A 304 11.46 -5.08 10.61
C THR A 304 11.40 -6.04 9.43
N LYS A 305 12.28 -7.05 9.39
CA LYS A 305 12.20 -8.16 8.42
C LYS A 305 10.96 -9.04 8.59
N MET A 306 10.12 -8.79 9.60
CA MET A 306 8.78 -9.37 9.70
C MET A 306 7.78 -8.69 8.76
N ASP A 307 8.05 -7.46 8.30
CA ASP A 307 7.21 -6.74 7.34
C ASP A 307 7.40 -7.31 5.92
N ALA A 308 6.29 -7.48 5.19
CA ALA A 308 6.30 -7.94 3.81
C ALA A 308 7.14 -7.04 2.90
N ALA A 309 7.08 -5.72 3.06
CA ALA A 309 7.85 -4.78 2.25
C ALA A 309 9.37 -4.93 2.49
N ALA A 310 9.78 -5.13 3.75
CA ALA A 310 11.19 -5.37 4.06
C ALA A 310 11.69 -6.70 3.48
N GLN A 311 10.85 -7.74 3.49
CA GLN A 311 11.16 -9.03 2.87
C GLN A 311 11.27 -8.92 1.34
N ASP A 312 10.36 -8.18 0.70
CA ASP A 312 10.38 -7.91 -0.74
C ASP A 312 11.65 -7.15 -1.15
N ILE A 313 12.01 -6.10 -0.41
CA ILE A 313 13.23 -5.31 -0.65
C ILE A 313 14.49 -6.18 -0.51
N ALA A 314 14.54 -7.02 0.53
CA ALA A 314 15.69 -7.88 0.81
C ALA A 314 15.89 -8.97 -0.26
N ALA A 315 14.80 -9.46 -0.86
CA ALA A 315 14.85 -10.47 -1.91
C ALA A 315 15.05 -9.87 -3.31
N SER A 316 14.77 -8.58 -3.50
CA SER A 316 14.96 -7.88 -4.77
C SER A 316 16.44 -7.65 -5.08
N SER A 317 16.87 -7.98 -6.30
CA SER A 317 18.24 -7.74 -6.76
C SER A 317 18.57 -6.26 -7.00
N SER A 318 17.56 -5.43 -7.27
CA SER A 318 17.70 -3.98 -7.42
C SER A 318 17.38 -3.22 -6.13
N SER A 319 16.61 -3.84 -5.22
CA SER A 319 16.05 -3.22 -4.01
C SER A 319 15.24 -1.95 -4.29
N VAL A 320 14.77 -1.76 -5.53
CA VAL A 320 14.02 -0.57 -5.93
C VAL A 320 12.56 -0.70 -5.50
N ALA A 321 12.07 0.36 -4.85
CA ALA A 321 10.68 0.53 -4.47
C ALA A 321 10.18 1.91 -4.91
N SER A 322 8.87 2.11 -4.93
CA SER A 322 8.24 3.43 -5.04
C SER A 322 7.60 3.82 -3.73
N PHE A 323 7.56 5.10 -3.40
CA PHE A 323 6.95 5.63 -2.20
C PHE A 323 6.06 6.81 -2.56
N THR A 324 4.76 6.69 -2.27
CA THR A 324 3.77 7.69 -2.66
C THR A 324 3.17 8.42 -1.46
N LEU A 325 2.97 9.72 -1.62
CA LEU A 325 2.34 10.62 -0.66
C LEU A 325 1.29 11.47 -1.38
N THR A 326 0.26 11.88 -0.64
CA THR A 326 -0.80 12.76 -1.14
C THR A 326 -1.15 13.81 -0.08
N GLU A 327 -1.60 14.98 -0.53
CA GLU A 327 -2.12 16.04 0.32
C GLU A 327 -3.44 15.68 1.02
N MET A 328 -4.11 14.56 0.65
CA MET A 328 -5.41 14.17 1.20
C MET A 328 -5.42 14.06 2.75
N PRO A 329 -4.52 13.28 3.41
CA PRO A 329 -4.46 13.21 4.86
C PRO A 329 -4.03 14.51 5.55
N LEU A 330 -3.49 15.49 4.79
CA LEU A 330 -3.06 16.78 5.34
C LEU A 330 -4.22 17.78 5.50
N GLY A 331 -5.43 17.43 5.07
CA GLY A 331 -6.63 18.27 5.23
C GLY A 331 -6.64 19.56 4.41
N VAL A 332 -5.71 19.71 3.45
CA VAL A 332 -5.61 20.91 2.59
C VAL A 332 -6.41 20.79 1.30
N CYS A 333 -6.80 19.58 0.90
CA CYS A 333 -7.60 19.33 -0.29
C CYS A 333 -9.08 19.66 0.00
N LYS A 334 -9.63 20.63 -0.74
CA LYS A 334 -10.99 21.13 -0.48
C LYS A 334 -11.95 20.69 -1.59
N ARG A 335 -12.84 19.74 -1.27
CA ARG A 335 -13.94 19.27 -2.14
C ARG A 335 -13.47 18.70 -3.48
N VAL A 336 -12.32 18.05 -3.47
CA VAL A 336 -11.74 17.35 -4.62
C VAL A 336 -11.28 15.98 -4.17
N CYS A 337 -11.31 14.99 -5.06
CA CYS A 337 -10.81 13.66 -4.77
C CYS A 337 -9.28 13.60 -4.89
N ALA A 338 -8.69 12.44 -4.56
CA ALA A 338 -7.23 12.25 -4.56
C ALA A 338 -6.60 12.29 -5.96
N GLU A 339 -7.42 12.19 -7.02
CA GLU A 339 -6.98 12.24 -8.42
C GLU A 339 -7.04 13.65 -9.01
N ASP A 340 -7.70 14.60 -8.34
CA ASP A 340 -7.69 15.98 -8.82
C ASP A 340 -6.26 16.54 -8.68
N PRO A 341 -5.64 17.02 -9.78
CA PRO A 341 -4.25 17.48 -9.76
C PRO A 341 -3.97 18.63 -8.79
N THR A 342 -4.99 19.38 -8.36
CA THR A 342 -4.82 20.44 -7.38
C THR A 342 -4.62 19.90 -5.96
N CYS A 343 -5.05 18.67 -5.68
CA CYS A 343 -4.69 17.90 -4.50
C CYS A 343 -3.41 17.11 -4.80
N ALA A 344 -2.26 17.70 -4.46
CA ALA A 344 -1.00 17.20 -4.99
C ALA A 344 -0.67 15.79 -4.48
N ARG A 345 -0.04 15.01 -5.36
CA ARG A 345 0.57 13.72 -5.02
C ARG A 345 1.96 13.62 -5.60
N ILE A 346 2.82 12.92 -4.87
CA ILE A 346 4.21 12.66 -5.25
C ILE A 346 4.48 11.16 -5.16
N THR A 347 5.21 10.62 -6.12
CA THR A 347 5.77 9.28 -6.06
C THR A 347 7.28 9.38 -6.26
N LEU A 348 8.03 8.90 -5.28
CA LEU A 348 9.48 8.85 -5.24
C LEU A 348 9.90 7.41 -5.53
N THR A 349 10.83 7.17 -6.46
CA THR A 349 11.31 5.82 -6.77
C THR A 349 12.81 5.75 -6.67
N GLY A 350 13.33 4.63 -6.18
CA GLY A 350 14.75 4.31 -6.14
C GLY A 350 15.06 3.16 -5.17
N PRO A 351 16.33 2.82 -4.96
CA PRO A 351 16.72 1.72 -4.08
C PRO A 351 16.49 2.08 -2.61
N VAL A 352 15.89 1.16 -1.87
CA VAL A 352 15.74 1.23 -0.41
C VAL A 352 16.86 0.42 0.26
N ARG A 353 17.63 1.05 1.13
CA ARG A 353 18.82 0.44 1.76
C ARG A 353 18.81 0.63 3.27
N VAL A 354 19.41 -0.33 3.98
CA VAL A 354 19.69 -0.19 5.41
C VAL A 354 20.68 0.96 5.64
N VAL A 355 20.35 1.85 6.56
CA VAL A 355 21.17 2.99 6.97
C VAL A 355 22.29 2.51 7.89
N ASN A 356 23.53 2.82 7.52
CA ASN A 356 24.73 2.40 8.24
C ASN A 356 25.63 3.60 8.60
N GLY A 357 26.48 3.42 9.62
CA GLY A 357 27.53 4.38 9.96
C GLY A 357 26.98 5.65 10.63
N THR A 358 27.44 6.82 10.17
CA THR A 358 27.09 8.12 10.76
C THR A 358 25.62 8.48 10.58
N ASP A 359 24.99 7.98 9.52
CA ASP A 359 23.60 8.32 9.18
C ASP A 359 22.58 7.59 10.05
N THR A 360 22.98 6.54 10.78
CA THR A 360 22.09 5.80 11.69
C THR A 360 21.55 6.70 12.79
N GLN A 361 22.38 7.59 13.35
CA GLN A 361 21.94 8.54 14.37
C GLN A 361 20.99 9.59 13.78
N LEU A 362 21.28 10.08 12.56
CA LEU A 362 20.40 11.02 11.85
C LEU A 362 19.03 10.41 11.57
N ALA A 363 18.98 9.19 11.03
CA ALA A 363 17.73 8.48 10.76
C ALA A 363 16.93 8.24 12.05
N ARG A 364 17.63 7.83 13.13
CA ARG A 364 17.03 7.66 14.45
C ARG A 364 16.40 8.95 14.97
N ASP A 365 17.13 10.06 14.93
CA ASP A 365 16.65 11.33 15.46
C ASP A 365 15.47 11.85 14.63
N ALA A 366 15.56 11.78 13.30
CA ALA A 366 14.49 12.15 12.38
C ALA A 366 13.21 11.35 12.61
N LEU A 367 13.33 10.02 12.75
CA LEU A 367 12.18 9.14 12.94
C LEU A 367 11.60 9.28 14.35
N PHE A 368 12.42 9.20 15.40
CA PHE A 368 11.90 9.15 16.77
C PHE A 368 11.41 10.50 17.28
N SER A 369 11.83 11.63 16.68
CA SER A 369 11.21 12.92 16.99
C SER A 369 9.77 12.98 16.47
N ARG A 370 9.54 12.52 15.25
CA ARG A 370 8.21 12.53 14.60
C ARG A 370 7.33 11.40 15.10
N HIS A 371 7.92 10.25 15.40
CA HIS A 371 7.27 9.00 15.74
C HIS A 371 7.78 8.47 17.10
N PRO A 372 7.46 9.15 18.21
CA PRO A 372 8.02 8.82 19.53
C PRO A 372 7.65 7.41 20.02
N ALA A 373 6.61 6.80 19.46
CA ALA A 373 6.23 5.41 19.74
C ALA A 373 7.32 4.42 19.31
N MET A 374 8.05 4.68 18.21
CA MET A 374 9.09 3.80 17.66
C MET A 374 10.21 3.50 18.67
N ALA A 375 10.50 4.44 19.57
CA ALA A 375 11.50 4.26 20.63
C ALA A 375 11.12 3.18 21.66
N ARG A 376 9.85 2.76 21.70
CA ARG A 376 9.31 1.76 22.61
C ARG A 376 8.86 0.48 21.91
N TRP A 377 9.06 0.39 20.59
CA TRP A 377 8.72 -0.82 19.86
C TRP A 377 9.56 -2.02 20.33
N PRO A 378 9.03 -3.25 20.22
CA PRO A 378 9.67 -4.43 20.79
C PRO A 378 11.04 -4.70 20.16
N ALA A 379 12.08 -4.83 20.99
CA ALA A 379 13.45 -4.99 20.53
C ALA A 379 13.67 -6.34 19.82
N GLU A 380 12.92 -7.37 20.20
CA GLU A 380 12.93 -8.71 19.62
C GLU A 380 12.40 -8.77 18.18
N HIS A 381 11.75 -7.70 17.70
CA HIS A 381 11.35 -7.58 16.30
C HIS A 381 12.49 -7.08 15.41
N HIS A 382 13.65 -6.71 15.97
CA HIS A 382 14.87 -6.39 15.23
C HIS A 382 14.66 -5.33 14.13
N PHE A 383 14.06 -4.20 14.48
CA PHE A 383 13.88 -3.08 13.56
C PHE A 383 15.22 -2.48 13.12
N GLU A 384 15.30 -2.11 11.85
CA GLU A 384 16.45 -1.48 11.21
C GLU A 384 16.00 -0.17 10.55
N PHE A 385 16.90 0.82 10.49
CA PHE A 385 16.65 2.06 9.77
C PHE A 385 16.89 1.84 8.28
N TYR A 386 15.96 2.28 7.43
CA TYR A 386 16.07 2.24 5.98
C TYR A 386 16.00 3.66 5.41
N GLU A 387 16.64 3.87 4.25
CA GLU A 387 16.52 5.08 3.45
C GLU A 387 16.13 4.72 2.01
N LEU A 388 15.16 5.45 1.46
CA LEU A 388 14.90 5.46 0.02
C LEU A 388 15.82 6.48 -0.66
N HIS A 389 16.76 5.98 -1.48
CA HIS A 389 17.61 6.83 -2.30
C HIS A 389 16.86 7.24 -3.57
N ILE A 390 16.35 8.47 -3.61
CA ILE A 390 15.48 8.95 -4.69
C ILE A 390 16.26 9.05 -6.02
N GLU A 391 15.80 8.33 -7.04
CA GLU A 391 16.30 8.36 -8.41
C GLU A 391 15.33 9.04 -9.37
N THR A 392 14.03 8.88 -9.16
CA THR A 392 13.00 9.55 -9.98
C THR A 392 11.88 10.12 -9.12
N ILE A 393 11.34 11.26 -9.56
CA ILE A 393 10.22 11.94 -8.89
C ILE A 393 9.09 12.16 -9.90
N PHE A 394 7.94 11.54 -9.62
CA PHE A 394 6.68 11.85 -10.27
C PHE A 394 5.88 12.78 -9.37
N PHE A 395 5.68 14.03 -9.79
CA PHE A 395 4.94 15.02 -9.00
C PHE A 395 3.82 15.65 -9.81
N LEU A 396 2.59 15.48 -9.33
CA LEU A 396 1.38 16.05 -9.90
C LEU A 396 0.78 17.03 -8.89
N ASP A 397 0.83 18.32 -9.23
CA ASP A 397 0.41 19.40 -8.33
C ASP A 397 -0.45 20.47 -9.00
N MET A 398 -0.69 20.34 -10.30
CA MET A 398 -1.65 21.15 -11.06
C MET A 398 -2.05 20.44 -12.37
N TYR A 399 -3.11 20.93 -13.02
CA TYR A 399 -3.52 20.47 -14.36
C TYR A 399 -2.39 20.61 -15.40
N GLY A 400 -2.47 19.81 -16.47
CA GLY A 400 -1.47 19.79 -17.55
C GLY A 400 -0.57 18.55 -17.56
N GLY A 401 -0.92 17.53 -16.76
CA GLY A 401 -0.18 16.29 -16.64
C GLY A 401 0.96 16.38 -15.64
N ALA A 402 1.38 15.22 -15.14
CA ALA A 402 2.54 15.16 -14.25
C ALA A 402 3.79 15.48 -15.06
N LYS A 403 4.53 16.48 -14.60
CA LYS A 403 5.84 16.81 -15.16
C LYS A 403 6.89 16.25 -14.21
N PRO A 404 7.92 15.55 -14.71
CA PRO A 404 9.06 15.17 -13.87
C PRO A 404 9.58 16.36 -13.07
N LEU A 405 9.91 16.12 -11.80
CA LEU A 405 10.64 17.08 -10.98
C LEU A 405 12.10 16.64 -10.97
N GLU A 406 12.99 17.51 -11.41
CA GLU A 406 14.42 17.19 -11.45
C GLU A 406 14.96 17.04 -10.02
N LEU A 407 15.79 16.02 -9.79
CA LEU A 407 16.40 15.78 -8.48
C LEU A 407 17.16 17.00 -7.98
N ALA A 408 17.89 17.68 -8.88
CA ALA A 408 18.63 18.89 -8.53
C ALA A 408 17.71 20.00 -8.01
N GLU A 409 16.50 20.14 -8.55
CA GLU A 409 15.51 21.12 -8.06
C GLU A 409 14.95 20.72 -6.70
N TYR A 410 14.63 19.44 -6.52
CA TYR A 410 14.15 18.88 -5.25
C TYR A 410 15.16 19.09 -4.10
N TRP A 411 16.43 18.78 -4.36
CA TRP A 411 17.51 18.94 -3.38
C TRP A 411 17.87 20.40 -3.12
N LYS A 412 17.70 21.28 -4.12
CA LYS A 412 17.93 22.72 -3.95
C LYS A 412 16.81 23.42 -3.19
N ALA A 413 15.60 22.87 -3.18
CA ALA A 413 14.39 23.50 -2.63
C ALA A 413 14.32 23.62 -1.09
N TYR A 414 15.46 23.69 -0.39
CA TYR A 414 15.51 23.95 1.04
C TYR A 414 15.02 25.36 1.39
N GLY A 415 14.23 25.45 2.45
CA GLY A 415 13.93 26.71 3.13
C GLY A 415 12.93 26.50 4.26
N SER A 416 13.44 26.44 5.50
CA SER A 416 12.77 26.55 6.81
C SER A 416 11.40 25.88 6.91
N ALA A 417 11.30 24.83 7.73
CA ALA A 417 10.03 24.28 8.17
C ALA A 417 9.04 25.41 8.51
N PRO A 418 7.76 25.32 8.13
CA PRO A 418 6.77 26.25 8.65
C PRO A 418 6.84 26.16 10.18
N THR A 419 7.16 27.28 10.84
CA THR A 419 7.03 27.39 12.29
C THR A 419 5.59 27.04 12.64
N MET A 420 5.39 25.89 13.29
CA MET A 420 4.10 25.53 13.85
C MET A 420 3.70 26.62 14.88
N PRO A 421 2.46 27.12 14.85
CA PRO A 421 1.99 28.15 15.78
C PRO A 421 1.92 27.67 17.23
#